data_AF-A0A0D3C0K2-F1
#
_entry.id   AF-A0A0D3C0K2-F1
#
_cell.length_a   1.000
_cell.length_b   1.000
_cell.length_c   1.000
_cell.angle_alpha   90.00
_cell.angle_beta   90.00
_cell.angle_gamma   90.00
#
_symmetry.space_group_name_H-M   'P 1'
#
loop_
_entity.id
_entity.type
_entity.pdbx_description
1 polymer ?
#
loop_
_entity_poly.entity_id
_entity_poly.type
_entity_poly.pdbx_seq_one_letter_code
_entity_poly.pdbx_strand_id
1 'polypeptide(L)'
;MSCVKILSVLVLWLIGQIEILSVHSPKKGLDYSYSQPSESETFGGYTVDSGYNETEDLIRRDQEEIRNNIAEQVHYPPQPEVEFGIPQICYCGAQPLLAASRTGNYVGRLYYTCENVDDGECHVWKWWNVALMEEMRARDRHTLDLAEKVDSLTFMGDYVTEQKVARLENIVSELSNKNSMFTNRLEMVVAVMVLVLVVIGMVVMFK
;
A
#
# COMPACT_ATOMS: atom_id res chain seq x y z
N MET A 1 -15.62 -51.18 -3.46
CA MET A 1 -14.56 -50.29 -3.99
C MET A 1 -14.66 -48.97 -3.26
N SER A 2 -13.63 -48.67 -2.48
CA SER A 2 -13.69 -47.97 -1.20
C SER A 2 -13.68 -46.44 -1.32
N CYS A 3 -14.25 -45.78 -0.30
CA CYS A 3 -14.34 -44.32 -0.06
C CYS A 3 -13.09 -43.52 -0.44
N VAL A 4 -11.91 -44.13 -0.37
CA VAL A 4 -10.61 -43.58 -0.76
C VAL A 4 -10.55 -43.14 -2.24
N LYS A 5 -11.24 -43.84 -3.15
CA LYS A 5 -11.26 -43.46 -4.58
C LYS A 5 -12.09 -42.21 -4.84
N ILE A 6 -13.10 -41.94 -4.02
CA ILE A 6 -13.98 -40.76 -4.17
C ILE A 6 -13.29 -39.50 -3.62
N LEU A 7 -12.57 -39.62 -2.50
CA LEU A 7 -11.75 -38.52 -1.99
C LEU A 7 -10.63 -38.12 -2.96
N SER A 8 -9.98 -39.10 -3.62
CA SER A 8 -8.93 -38.82 -4.60
C SER A 8 -9.45 -38.02 -5.80
N VAL A 9 -10.66 -38.32 -6.28
CA VAL A 9 -11.26 -37.59 -7.42
C VAL A 9 -11.67 -36.18 -7.01
N LEU A 10 -12.18 -35.98 -5.79
CA LEU A 10 -12.53 -34.66 -5.27
C LEU A 10 -11.29 -33.79 -4.99
N VAL A 11 -10.22 -34.37 -4.47
CA VAL A 11 -8.95 -33.65 -4.26
C VAL A 11 -8.32 -33.26 -5.59
N LEU A 12 -8.34 -34.13 -6.60
CA LEU A 12 -7.86 -33.78 -7.95
C LEU A 12 -8.76 -32.73 -8.64
N TRP A 13 -10.07 -32.74 -8.40
CA TRP A 13 -10.99 -31.72 -8.93
C TRP A 13 -10.78 -30.34 -8.27
N LEU A 14 -10.48 -30.31 -6.97
CA LEU A 14 -10.12 -29.09 -6.25
C LEU A 14 -8.76 -28.53 -6.65
N ILE A 15 -7.76 -29.39 -6.89
CA ILE A 15 -6.44 -28.96 -7.39
C ILE A 15 -6.57 -28.39 -8.82
N GLY A 16 -7.43 -28.97 -9.67
CA GLY A 16 -7.70 -28.45 -11.01
C GLY A 16 -8.44 -27.10 -11.07
N GLN A 17 -9.13 -26.70 -10.00
CA GLN A 17 -9.77 -25.37 -9.92
C GLN A 17 -8.81 -24.28 -9.44
N ILE A 18 -7.72 -24.63 -8.76
CA ILE A 18 -6.73 -23.65 -8.26
C ILE A 18 -5.83 -23.15 -9.41
N GLU A 19 -5.58 -23.95 -10.46
CA GLU A 19 -4.75 -23.52 -11.60
C GLU A 19 -5.48 -22.57 -12.59
N ILE A 20 -6.81 -22.39 -12.49
CA ILE A 20 -7.58 -21.59 -13.46
C ILE A 20 -7.62 -20.08 -13.11
N LEU A 21 -7.17 -19.67 -11.91
CA LEU A 21 -7.17 -18.26 -11.50
C LEU A 21 -5.84 -17.51 -11.69
N SER A 22 -4.80 -18.13 -12.27
CA SER A 22 -3.47 -17.51 -12.39
C SER A 22 -3.10 -16.96 -13.78
N VAL A 23 -4.06 -16.73 -14.69
CA VAL A 23 -3.74 -16.15 -16.02
C VAL A 23 -4.74 -15.08 -16.44
N HIS A 24 -4.54 -13.85 -15.96
CA HIS A 24 -4.68 -12.67 -16.82
C HIS A 24 -3.98 -11.43 -16.23
N SER A 25 -2.79 -11.13 -16.74
CA SER A 25 -2.24 -9.76 -16.69
C SER A 25 -1.56 -9.47 -18.02
N PRO A 26 -2.03 -8.51 -18.82
CA PRO A 26 -1.29 -8.01 -19.96
C PRO A 26 -0.74 -6.63 -19.61
N LYS A 27 0.57 -6.53 -19.34
CA LYS A 27 1.30 -5.27 -19.52
C LYS A 27 2.67 -5.55 -20.13
N LYS A 28 2.80 -5.23 -21.42
CA LYS A 28 4.09 -5.01 -22.07
C LYS A 28 4.66 -3.70 -21.49
N GLY A 29 5.56 -3.82 -20.51
CA GLY A 29 6.44 -2.73 -20.12
C GLY A 29 7.49 -2.53 -21.22
N LEU A 30 7.73 -1.29 -21.60
CA LEU A 30 8.93 -0.93 -22.35
C LEU A 30 10.09 -0.92 -21.35
N ASP A 31 11.02 -1.86 -21.48
CA ASP A 31 12.27 -1.86 -20.71
C ASP A 31 13.14 -0.69 -21.18
N TYR A 32 13.02 0.45 -20.49
CA TYR A 32 14.03 1.50 -20.56
C TYR A 32 15.18 1.10 -19.62
N SER A 33 16.10 0.30 -20.14
CA SER A 33 17.39 0.06 -19.47
C SER A 33 18.29 1.26 -19.69
N TYR A 34 18.40 2.12 -18.67
CA TYR A 34 19.43 3.15 -18.63
C TYR A 34 20.73 2.49 -18.13
N SER A 35 21.64 2.19 -19.05
CA SER A 35 23.01 1.83 -18.66
C SER A 35 23.71 3.08 -18.17
N GLN A 36 23.75 3.27 -16.86
CA GLN A 36 24.60 4.27 -16.23
C GLN A 36 26.05 4.02 -16.70
N PRO A 37 26.73 5.01 -17.32
CA PRO A 37 28.13 4.84 -17.69
C PRO A 37 28.91 4.53 -16.41
N SER A 38 29.64 3.42 -16.42
CA SER A 38 30.54 3.03 -15.34
C SER A 38 31.53 4.17 -15.12
N GLU A 39 31.50 4.75 -13.92
CA GLU A 39 32.52 5.69 -13.47
C GLU A 39 33.88 5.02 -13.65
N SER A 40 34.69 5.58 -14.55
CA SER A 40 36.06 5.13 -14.73
C SER A 40 36.82 5.49 -13.46
N GLU A 41 37.08 4.49 -12.63
CA GLU A 41 38.01 4.57 -11.52
C GLU A 41 39.41 4.81 -12.05
N THR A 42 39.87 6.07 -12.03
CA THR A 42 41.29 6.44 -11.87
C THR A 42 41.37 7.93 -11.58
N PHE A 43 41.34 8.30 -10.31
CA PHE A 43 42.23 9.35 -9.79
C PHE A 43 42.34 9.31 -8.25
N GLY A 44 43.51 8.92 -7.74
CA GLY A 44 43.98 9.09 -6.35
C GLY A 44 43.30 8.18 -5.34
N GLY A 45 43.87 7.05 -4.91
CA GLY A 45 45.13 7.00 -4.17
C GLY A 45 44.94 7.67 -2.80
N TYR A 46 44.87 6.86 -1.74
CA TYR A 46 45.49 6.98 -0.40
C TYR A 46 44.59 6.40 0.69
N THR A 47 45.27 5.83 1.66
CA THR A 47 44.86 4.95 2.75
C THR A 47 44.43 5.69 4.02
N VAL A 48 43.64 5.01 4.86
CA VAL A 48 43.48 5.17 6.33
C VAL A 48 42.73 6.41 6.85
N ASP A 49 41.64 6.13 7.59
CA ASP A 49 41.06 6.83 8.75
C ASP A 49 41.34 8.34 8.91
N SER A 50 40.33 9.15 8.58
CA SER A 50 40.21 10.53 9.07
C SER A 50 38.72 10.86 9.14
N GLY A 51 38.24 11.21 10.34
CA GLY A 51 36.84 11.53 10.65
C GLY A 51 36.30 12.82 10.00
N TYR A 52 36.76 13.16 8.82
CA TYR A 52 36.25 14.24 7.99
C TYR A 52 35.97 13.70 6.58
N ASN A 53 34.71 13.38 6.35
CA ASN A 53 34.20 12.99 5.04
C ASN A 53 33.92 14.26 4.23
N GLU A 54 34.83 14.66 3.35
CA GLU A 54 34.68 15.83 2.47
C GLU A 54 33.32 15.85 1.74
N THR A 55 32.82 14.67 1.37
CA THR A 55 31.50 14.47 0.77
C THR A 55 30.34 14.86 1.71
N GLU A 56 30.45 14.61 3.02
CA GLU A 56 29.43 14.99 4.01
C GLU A 56 29.37 16.50 4.22
N ASP A 57 30.52 17.17 4.19
CA ASP A 57 30.59 18.64 4.27
C ASP A 57 30.04 19.33 3.03
N LEU A 58 30.19 18.74 1.85
CA LEU A 58 29.56 19.21 0.61
C LEU A 58 28.03 19.06 0.69
N ILE A 59 27.53 17.90 1.14
CA ILE A 59 26.09 17.65 1.33
C ILE A 59 25.49 18.64 2.34
N ARG A 60 26.18 18.87 3.46
CA ARG A 60 25.72 19.82 4.49
C ARG A 60 25.63 21.24 3.96
N ARG A 61 26.61 21.68 3.16
CA ARG A 61 26.60 23.02 2.54
C ARG A 61 25.45 23.17 1.54
N ASP A 62 25.24 22.17 0.71
CA ASP A 62 24.14 22.16 -0.28
C ASP A 62 22.77 22.22 0.41
N GLN A 63 22.60 21.49 1.52
CA GLN A 63 21.41 21.57 2.37
C GLN A 63 21.21 22.93 3.05
N GLU A 64 22.29 23.61 3.44
CA GLU A 64 22.24 24.98 3.97
C GLU A 64 21.87 25.99 2.87
N GLU A 65 22.41 25.83 1.66
CA GLU A 65 22.08 26.66 0.50
C GLU A 65 20.62 26.50 0.09
N ILE A 66 20.11 25.26 0.03
CA ILE A 66 18.69 24.98 -0.21
C ILE A 66 17.83 25.62 0.87
N ARG A 67 18.18 25.48 2.16
CA ARG A 67 17.43 26.11 3.27
C ARG A 67 17.39 27.63 3.16
N ASN A 68 18.50 28.26 2.78
CA ASN A 68 18.57 29.70 2.61
C ASN A 68 17.78 30.17 1.39
N ASN A 69 17.81 29.41 0.29
CA ASN A 69 17.02 29.68 -0.92
C ASN A 69 15.52 29.39 -0.76
N ILE A 70 15.11 28.52 0.18
CA ILE A 70 13.68 28.29 0.51
C ILE A 70 13.04 29.55 1.12
N ALA A 71 13.81 30.40 1.81
CA ALA A 71 13.31 31.69 2.31
C ALA A 71 12.96 32.66 1.17
N GLU A 72 13.61 32.50 0.01
CA GLU A 72 13.21 33.12 -1.25
C GLU A 72 12.19 32.22 -1.95
N GLN A 73 11.07 31.97 -1.26
CA GLN A 73 9.96 31.21 -1.80
C GLN A 73 9.44 31.98 -3.02
N VAL A 74 9.87 31.55 -4.21
CA VAL A 74 9.41 32.08 -5.50
C VAL A 74 7.89 32.01 -5.49
N HIS A 75 7.25 33.15 -5.24
CA HIS A 75 5.80 33.25 -5.29
C HIS A 75 5.42 33.24 -6.75
N TYR A 76 5.16 32.04 -7.27
CA TYR A 76 4.59 31.89 -8.60
C TYR A 76 3.24 32.59 -8.58
N PRO A 77 2.99 33.57 -9.47
CA PRO A 77 1.66 34.13 -9.60
C PRO A 77 0.69 32.98 -9.87
N PRO A 78 -0.54 33.02 -9.32
CA PRO A 78 -1.53 31.99 -9.56
C PRO A 78 -1.65 31.82 -11.07
N GLN A 79 -1.39 30.60 -11.54
CA GLN A 79 -1.50 30.31 -12.96
C GLN A 79 -2.93 30.68 -13.37
N PRO A 80 -3.11 31.35 -14.53
CA PRO A 80 -4.46 31.59 -15.03
C PRO A 80 -5.21 30.27 -15.04
N GLU A 81 -6.49 30.30 -14.67
CA GLU A 81 -7.40 29.15 -14.67
C GLU A 81 -7.61 28.66 -16.11
N VAL A 82 -6.56 28.09 -16.71
CA VAL A 82 -6.68 27.34 -17.95
C VAL A 82 -7.38 26.06 -17.54
N GLU A 83 -8.57 25.83 -18.11
CA GLU A 83 -9.35 24.62 -17.86
C GLU A 83 -8.59 23.40 -18.40
N PHE A 84 -7.71 22.85 -17.56
CA PHE A 84 -6.94 21.64 -17.82
C PHE A 84 -7.85 20.43 -17.61
N GLY A 85 -7.66 19.41 -18.46
CA GLY A 85 -8.45 18.19 -18.40
C GLY A 85 -9.53 18.12 -19.47
N ILE A 86 -10.57 17.33 -19.19
CA ILE A 86 -11.68 17.10 -20.11
C ILE A 86 -12.62 18.31 -20.08
N PRO A 87 -12.85 19.01 -21.21
CA PRO A 87 -13.79 20.13 -21.25
C PRO A 87 -15.17 19.67 -20.80
N GLN A 88 -15.76 20.34 -19.82
CA GLN A 88 -17.10 20.02 -19.33
C GLN A 88 -18.19 20.84 -20.03
N ILE A 89 -17.86 22.08 -20.39
CA ILE A 89 -18.78 23.03 -21.04
C ILE A 89 -18.04 23.78 -22.15
N CYS A 90 -18.75 24.11 -23.23
CA CYS A 90 -18.24 25.01 -24.26
C CYS A 90 -18.42 26.47 -23.83
N TYR A 91 -17.68 27.40 -24.45
CA TYR A 91 -17.81 28.83 -24.20
C TYR A 91 -19.20 29.40 -24.51
N CYS A 92 -19.97 28.76 -25.40
CA CYS A 92 -21.37 29.09 -25.67
C CYS A 92 -22.37 28.51 -24.64
N GLY A 93 -21.88 27.79 -23.63
CA GLY A 93 -22.70 27.12 -22.62
C GLY A 93 -23.23 25.74 -23.03
N ALA A 94 -23.00 25.30 -24.27
CA ALA A 94 -23.40 23.98 -24.73
C ALA A 94 -22.45 22.88 -24.25
N GLN A 95 -22.93 21.62 -24.25
CA GLN A 95 -22.10 20.48 -23.89
C GLN A 95 -21.12 20.13 -25.03
N PRO A 96 -19.82 19.93 -24.74
CA PRO A 96 -18.85 19.50 -25.74
C PRO A 96 -19.14 18.08 -26.24
N LEU A 97 -18.97 17.89 -27.55
CA LEU A 97 -19.16 16.63 -28.26
C LEU A 97 -17.82 16.00 -28.60
N LEU A 98 -17.76 14.66 -28.56
CA LEU A 98 -16.59 13.90 -28.99
C LEU A 98 -16.73 13.50 -30.46
N ALA A 99 -15.92 14.09 -31.33
CA ALA A 99 -15.91 13.82 -32.76
C ALA A 99 -14.66 13.03 -33.18
N ALA A 100 -14.81 12.18 -34.20
CA ALA A 100 -13.70 11.53 -34.86
C ALA A 100 -13.26 12.34 -36.08
N SER A 101 -11.97 12.64 -36.19
CA SER A 101 -11.41 13.28 -37.38
C SER A 101 -11.56 12.34 -38.58
N ARG A 102 -12.12 12.88 -39.67
CA ARG A 102 -12.36 12.15 -40.94
C ARG A 102 -11.39 12.56 -42.04
N THR A 103 -10.47 13.48 -41.77
CA THR A 103 -9.65 14.15 -42.80
C THR A 103 -8.16 14.14 -42.43
N GLY A 104 -7.30 13.92 -43.42
CA GLY A 104 -5.84 14.06 -43.31
C GLY A 104 -5.13 12.90 -42.60
N ASN A 105 -3.99 13.18 -41.98
CA ASN A 105 -3.13 12.17 -41.30
C ASN A 105 -3.67 11.68 -39.95
N TYR A 106 -4.83 12.19 -39.52
CA TYR A 106 -5.41 11.94 -38.20
C TYR A 106 -6.76 11.22 -38.27
N VAL A 107 -7.03 10.47 -39.35
CA VAL A 107 -8.29 9.70 -39.50
C VAL A 107 -8.49 8.80 -38.29
N GLY A 108 -9.67 8.90 -37.67
CA GLY A 108 -10.04 8.12 -36.49
C GLY A 108 -9.55 8.71 -35.16
N ARG A 109 -8.76 9.79 -35.17
CA ARG A 109 -8.36 10.48 -33.93
C ARG A 109 -9.53 11.27 -33.37
N LEU A 110 -9.76 11.14 -32.06
CA LEU A 110 -10.86 11.79 -31.36
C LEU A 110 -10.48 13.18 -30.84
N TYR A 111 -11.42 14.12 -30.93
CA TYR A 111 -11.30 15.47 -30.38
C TYR A 111 -12.67 15.97 -29.86
N TYR A 112 -12.62 16.84 -28.86
CA TYR A 112 -13.77 17.58 -28.35
C TYR A 112 -14.06 18.77 -29.27
N THR A 113 -15.34 18.99 -29.58
CA THR A 113 -15.86 20.09 -30.41
C THR A 113 -17.23 20.56 -29.90
N CYS A 114 -17.75 21.66 -30.43
CA CYS A 114 -19.14 22.09 -30.19
C CYS A 114 -20.04 21.79 -31.41
N GLU A 115 -21.34 21.66 -31.17
CA GLU A 115 -22.37 21.60 -32.23
C GLU A 115 -22.45 22.92 -33.02
N ASN A 116 -22.30 24.03 -32.32
CA ASN A 116 -22.39 25.39 -32.86
C ASN A 116 -21.08 25.91 -33.48
N VAL A 117 -20.10 25.05 -33.74
CA VAL A 117 -18.75 25.44 -34.18
C VAL A 117 -18.72 26.35 -35.42
N ASP A 118 -19.76 26.30 -36.26
CA ASP A 118 -19.88 27.05 -37.51
C ASP A 118 -20.52 28.44 -37.36
N ASP A 119 -20.90 28.87 -36.14
CA ASP A 119 -21.55 30.16 -35.90
C ASP A 119 -20.60 31.38 -35.94
N GLY A 120 -19.29 31.13 -36.04
CA GLY A 120 -18.25 32.17 -36.08
C GLY A 120 -17.77 32.65 -34.72
N GLU A 121 -18.29 32.11 -33.61
CA GLU A 121 -17.80 32.37 -32.26
C GLU A 121 -16.67 31.39 -31.85
N CYS A 122 -16.02 31.66 -30.71
CA CYS A 122 -14.98 30.79 -30.19
C CYS A 122 -15.61 29.57 -29.50
N HIS A 123 -15.34 28.37 -30.02
CA HIS A 123 -15.83 27.11 -29.46
C HIS A 123 -14.69 26.23 -28.95
N VAL A 124 -15.05 25.32 -28.06
CA VAL A 124 -14.13 24.32 -27.53
C VAL A 124 -13.58 23.45 -28.67
N TRP A 125 -12.26 23.36 -28.76
CA TRP A 125 -11.56 22.40 -29.61
C TRP A 125 -10.36 21.85 -28.85
N LYS A 126 -10.34 20.53 -28.62
CA LYS A 126 -9.25 19.90 -27.87
C LYS A 126 -9.09 18.43 -28.25
N TRP A 127 -7.87 17.98 -28.47
CA TRP A 127 -7.62 16.55 -28.72
C TRP A 127 -7.98 15.70 -27.49
N TRP A 128 -8.70 14.59 -27.72
CA TRP A 128 -9.16 13.71 -26.65
C TRP A 128 -8.02 13.17 -25.79
N ASN A 129 -6.90 12.75 -26.42
CA ASN A 129 -5.76 12.21 -25.70
C ASN A 129 -5.04 13.26 -24.84
N VAL A 130 -5.01 14.52 -25.29
CA VAL A 130 -4.43 15.63 -24.52
C VAL A 130 -5.28 15.93 -23.30
N ALA A 131 -6.60 16.08 -23.50
CA ALA A 131 -7.57 16.28 -22.43
C ALA A 131 -7.55 15.15 -21.38
N LEU A 132 -7.48 13.88 -21.83
CA LEU A 132 -7.43 12.74 -20.92
C LEU A 132 -6.10 12.66 -20.15
N MET A 133 -4.97 12.96 -20.80
CA MET A 133 -3.67 13.01 -20.11
C MET A 133 -3.63 14.10 -19.05
N GLU A 134 -4.24 15.27 -19.31
CA GLU A 134 -4.35 16.34 -18.33
C GLU A 134 -5.26 15.97 -17.16
N GLU A 135 -6.40 15.30 -17.44
CA GLU A 135 -7.31 14.80 -16.40
C GLU A 135 -6.61 13.77 -15.49
N MET A 136 -5.86 12.83 -16.08
CA MET A 136 -5.09 11.84 -15.33
C MET A 136 -4.00 12.52 -14.49
N ARG A 137 -3.24 13.47 -15.05
CA ARG A 137 -2.23 14.23 -14.28
C ARG A 137 -2.83 15.01 -13.11
N ALA A 138 -4.06 15.53 -13.26
CA ALA A 138 -4.75 16.22 -12.17
C ALA A 138 -5.16 15.23 -11.06
N ARG A 139 -5.61 14.01 -11.43
CA ARG A 139 -6.04 12.96 -10.49
C ARG A 139 -4.89 12.17 -9.87
N ASP A 140 -3.74 12.06 -10.53
CA ASP A 140 -2.56 11.35 -10.03
C ASP A 140 -2.00 11.96 -8.73
N ARG A 141 -2.39 13.20 -8.38
CA ARG A 141 -2.06 13.80 -7.08
C ARG A 141 -2.84 13.20 -5.90
N HIS A 142 -4.00 12.59 -6.13
CA HIS A 142 -4.84 12.02 -5.08
C HIS A 142 -4.56 10.54 -4.80
N THR A 143 -3.97 9.81 -5.75
CA THR A 143 -3.64 8.38 -5.58
C THR A 143 -2.37 8.17 -4.74
N LEU A 144 -1.42 9.10 -4.81
CA LEU A 144 -0.18 9.05 -4.01
C LEU A 144 -0.42 9.40 -2.54
N ASP A 145 -1.18 10.46 -2.25
CA ASP A 145 -1.54 10.86 -0.88
C ASP A 145 -2.45 9.83 -0.18
N LEU A 146 -3.29 9.11 -0.95
CA LEU A 146 -4.12 8.04 -0.41
C LEU A 146 -3.31 6.80 -0.05
N ALA A 147 -2.29 6.45 -0.83
CA ALA A 147 -1.40 5.32 -0.51
C ALA A 147 -0.59 5.59 0.76
N GLU A 148 -0.04 6.80 0.90
CA GLU A 148 0.73 7.19 2.09
C GLU A 148 -0.13 7.17 3.37
N LYS A 149 -1.37 7.64 3.30
CA LYS A 149 -2.31 7.59 4.43
C LYS A 149 -2.72 6.16 4.79
N VAL A 150 -2.89 5.28 3.81
CA VAL A 150 -3.20 3.87 4.06
C VAL A 150 -2.01 3.16 4.72
N ASP A 151 -0.79 3.44 4.30
CA ASP A 151 0.41 2.87 4.91
C ASP A 151 0.61 3.36 6.36
N SER A 152 0.39 4.65 6.61
CA SER A 152 0.42 5.23 7.96
C SER A 152 -0.64 4.61 8.89
N LEU A 153 -1.87 4.42 8.40
CA LEU A 153 -2.96 3.78 9.15
C LEU A 153 -2.67 2.31 9.42
N THR A 154 -2.08 1.59 8.46
CA THR A 154 -1.68 0.18 8.61
C THR A 154 -0.61 0.05 9.69
N PHE A 155 0.43 0.89 9.65
CA PHE A 155 1.48 0.90 10.66
C PHE A 155 0.95 1.21 12.08
N MET A 156 0.04 2.18 12.22
CA MET A 156 -0.61 2.45 13.52
C MET A 156 -1.51 1.31 13.97
N GLY A 157 -2.21 0.65 13.04
CA GLY A 157 -3.06 -0.52 13.32
C GLY A 157 -2.26 -1.66 13.93
N ASP A 158 -1.12 -1.99 13.32
CA ASP A 158 -0.24 -3.08 13.76
C ASP A 158 0.37 -2.81 15.14
N TYR A 159 0.79 -1.57 15.42
CA TYR A 159 1.27 -1.21 16.76
C TYR A 159 0.19 -1.42 17.84
N VAL A 160 -1.05 -1.02 17.54
CA VAL A 160 -2.17 -1.12 18.49
C VAL A 160 -2.61 -2.58 18.69
N THR A 161 -2.58 -3.42 17.66
CA THR A 161 -2.91 -4.85 17.79
C THR A 161 -1.86 -5.57 18.61
N GLU A 162 -0.57 -5.38 18.31
CA GLU A 162 0.55 -5.97 19.05
C GLU A 162 0.53 -5.54 20.53
N GLN A 163 0.30 -4.25 20.82
CA GLN A 163 0.18 -3.78 22.21
C GLN A 163 -1.00 -4.43 22.95
N LYS A 164 -2.15 -4.61 22.29
CA LYS A 164 -3.32 -5.25 22.88
C LYS A 164 -3.10 -6.73 23.11
N VAL A 165 -2.43 -7.42 22.18
CA VAL A 165 -2.06 -8.83 22.29
C VAL A 165 -1.12 -9.04 23.47
N ALA A 166 -0.05 -8.24 23.57
CA ALA A 166 0.90 -8.32 24.69
C ALA A 166 0.24 -8.08 26.05
N ARG A 167 -0.72 -7.13 26.14
CA ARG A 167 -1.50 -6.91 27.37
C ARG A 167 -2.41 -8.09 27.69
N LEU A 168 -3.05 -8.68 26.69
CA LEU A 168 -3.89 -9.86 26.88
C LEU A 168 -3.07 -11.06 27.36
N GLU A 169 -1.91 -11.32 26.75
CA GLU A 169 -1.01 -12.39 27.15
C GLU A 169 -0.55 -12.25 28.60
N ASN A 170 -0.19 -11.02 29.01
CA ASN A 170 0.19 -10.76 30.39
C ASN A 170 -0.96 -11.08 31.37
N ILE A 171 -2.17 -10.62 31.08
CA ILE A 171 -3.36 -10.91 31.91
C ILE A 171 -3.66 -12.41 31.95
N VAL A 172 -3.58 -13.11 30.80
CA VAL A 172 -3.82 -14.55 30.71
C VAL A 172 -2.79 -15.34 31.51
N SER A 173 -1.51 -14.96 31.44
CA SER A 173 -0.45 -15.58 32.24
C SER A 173 -0.65 -15.37 33.74
N GLU A 174 -1.08 -14.18 34.14
CA GLU A 174 -1.36 -13.86 35.54
C GLU A 174 -2.57 -14.65 36.07
N LEU A 175 -3.65 -14.76 35.29
CA LEU A 175 -4.80 -15.61 35.63
C LEU A 175 -4.43 -17.10 35.69
N SER A 176 -3.62 -17.58 34.74
CA SER A 176 -3.16 -18.97 34.71
C SER A 176 -2.33 -19.32 35.95
N ASN A 177 -1.41 -18.44 36.36
CA ASN A 177 -0.59 -18.62 37.56
C ASN A 177 -1.43 -18.57 38.86
N LYS A 178 -2.40 -17.66 38.95
CA LYS A 178 -3.33 -17.62 40.10
C LYS A 178 -4.18 -18.88 40.19
N ASN A 179 -4.65 -19.38 39.05
CA ASN A 179 -5.44 -20.61 38.98
C ASN A 179 -4.62 -21.84 39.35
N SER A 180 -3.38 -21.97 38.85
CA SER A 180 -2.50 -23.10 39.19
C SER A 180 -2.15 -23.12 40.69
N MET A 181 -1.94 -21.96 41.30
CA MET A 181 -1.74 -21.85 42.75
C MET A 181 -2.98 -22.34 43.53
N PHE A 182 -4.19 -22.00 43.05
CA PHE A 182 -5.43 -22.43 43.69
C PHE A 182 -5.69 -23.93 43.51
N THR A 183 -5.47 -24.47 42.30
CA THR A 183 -5.62 -25.91 42.03
C THR A 183 -4.65 -26.74 42.84
N ASN A 184 -3.37 -26.33 42.94
CA ASN A 184 -2.37 -27.07 43.73
C ASN A 184 -2.75 -27.11 45.22
N ARG A 185 -3.31 -26.01 45.76
CA ARG A 185 -3.81 -25.98 47.14
C ARG A 185 -5.01 -26.91 47.32
N LEU A 186 -5.96 -26.91 46.39
CA LEU A 186 -7.12 -27.80 46.46
C LEU A 186 -6.73 -29.26 46.32
N GLU A 187 -5.79 -29.57 45.43
CA GLU A 187 -5.28 -30.93 45.22
C GLU A 187 -4.66 -31.48 46.50
N MET A 188 -3.86 -30.67 47.21
CA MET A 188 -3.31 -31.04 48.52
C MET A 188 -4.41 -31.29 49.57
N VAL A 189 -5.44 -30.45 49.62
CA VAL A 189 -6.56 -30.62 50.56
C VAL A 189 -7.35 -31.89 50.25
N VAL A 190 -7.65 -32.14 48.97
CA VAL A 190 -8.36 -33.36 48.53
C VAL A 190 -7.53 -34.61 48.83
N ALA A 191 -6.22 -34.58 48.57
CA ALA A 191 -5.32 -35.70 48.88
C ALA A 191 -5.31 -36.03 50.38
N VAL A 192 -5.25 -35.03 51.25
CA VAL A 192 -5.32 -35.22 52.71
C VAL A 192 -6.68 -35.77 53.14
N MET A 193 -7.78 -35.23 52.60
CA MET A 193 -9.13 -35.72 52.92
C MET A 193 -9.32 -37.19 52.54
N VAL A 194 -8.83 -37.60 51.37
CA VAL A 194 -8.88 -39.01 50.93
C VAL A 194 -8.07 -39.91 51.86
N LEU A 195 -6.86 -39.50 52.26
CA LEU A 195 -6.02 -40.25 53.20
C LEU A 195 -6.74 -40.46 54.54
N VAL A 196 -7.37 -39.42 55.09
CA VAL A 196 -8.12 -39.50 56.33
C VAL A 196 -9.28 -40.48 56.21
N LEU A 197 -10.04 -40.45 55.11
CA LEU A 197 -11.14 -41.38 54.87
C LEU A 197 -10.66 -42.84 54.80
N VAL A 198 -9.51 -43.09 54.16
CA VAL A 198 -8.90 -44.43 54.09
C VAL A 198 -8.50 -44.92 55.49
N VAL A 199 -7.89 -44.07 56.32
CA VAL A 199 -7.53 -44.42 57.71
C VAL A 199 -8.78 -44.73 58.54
N ILE A 200 -9.82 -43.91 58.44
CA ILE A 200 -11.10 -44.15 59.14
C ILE A 200 -11.72 -45.47 58.68
N GLY A 201 -11.74 -45.74 57.37
CA GLY A 201 -12.23 -47.00 56.81
C GLY A 201 -11.48 -48.22 57.34
N MET A 202 -10.15 -48.14 57.43
CA MET A 202 -9.34 -49.20 58.05
C MET A 202 -9.72 -49.41 59.52
N VAL A 203 -9.81 -48.35 60.32
CA VAL A 203 -10.15 -48.46 61.76
C VAL A 203 -11.54 -49.08 61.98
N VAL A 204 -12.52 -48.75 61.14
CA VAL A 204 -13.88 -49.33 61.20
C VAL A 204 -13.88 -50.81 60.79
N MET A 205 -13.10 -51.19 59.78
CA MET A 205 -12.98 -52.59 59.35
C MET A 205 -12.26 -53.50 60.37
N PHE A 206 -11.40 -52.93 61.22
CA PHE A 206 -10.68 -53.65 62.27
C PHE A 206 -11.44 -53.77 63.60
N LYS A 207 -12.67 -53.26 63.70
CA LYS A 207 -13.49 -53.27 64.92
C LYS A 207 -14.70 -54.17 64.79
#